data_AF-A0A4R2LIY3-F1
#
_entry.id   AF-A0A4R2LIY3-F1
#
_cell.length_a   1.000
_cell.length_b   1.000
_cell.length_c   1.000
_cell.angle_alpha   90.00
_cell.angle_beta   90.00
_cell.angle_gamma   90.00
#
_symmetry.space_group_name_H-M   'P 1'
#
loop_
_entity.id
_entity.type
_entity.pdbx_description
1 polymer ?
#
loop_
_entity_poly.entity_id
_entity_poly.type
_entity_poly.pdbx_seq_one_letter_code
_entity_poly.pdbx_strand_id
1 'polypeptide(L)'
;MPLMSDFSKYYTLSYDVLSSEQNYIYKIIFTPKKIGKRFIIGGTLYVDSSTLDIIRIESMIMMPVVMWHNGKMIGHHRLADMKIALNYKLMEHVSVVETVNVHCEIKTETDFYKFNSILYNMGDKIENKKSKSPKSNMLKVVEKMNYDPAFWKDKAIIKRTPLEKSAIEMFEKKNLFGTYSLDK
;
A
#
# COMPACT_ATOMS: atom_id res chain seq x y z
N MET A 1 10.98 12.00 -5.44
CA MET A 1 11.34 11.02 -4.39
C MET A 1 12.85 11.10 -4.17
N PRO A 2 13.40 10.89 -2.95
CA PRO A 2 14.85 11.00 -2.68
C PRO A 2 15.77 10.07 -3.50
N LEU A 3 15.22 9.25 -4.39
CA LEU A 3 15.97 8.39 -5.32
C LEU A 3 16.15 9.02 -6.73
N MET A 4 15.75 10.28 -6.93
CA MET A 4 15.96 11.00 -8.19
C MET A 4 17.20 11.88 -8.09
N SER A 5 18.00 12.00 -9.15
CA SER A 5 19.27 12.75 -9.13
C SER A 5 19.14 14.24 -8.78
N ASP A 6 17.97 14.85 -9.03
CA ASP A 6 17.68 16.26 -8.74
C ASP A 6 16.75 16.46 -7.54
N PHE A 7 16.64 15.46 -6.65
CA PHE A 7 15.71 15.49 -5.52
C PHE A 7 15.90 16.73 -4.63
N SER A 8 17.12 17.23 -4.48
CA SER A 8 17.45 18.38 -3.61
C SER A 8 16.78 19.68 -4.05
N LYS A 9 16.36 19.79 -5.33
CA LYS A 9 15.56 20.93 -5.82
C LYS A 9 14.15 20.93 -5.22
N TYR A 10 13.61 19.75 -4.94
CA TYR A 10 12.20 19.56 -4.57
C TYR A 10 12.01 19.24 -3.10
N TYR A 11 13.05 18.76 -2.41
CA TYR A 11 12.96 18.21 -1.07
C TYR A 11 14.03 18.78 -0.14
N THR A 12 13.65 18.95 1.12
CA THR A 12 14.56 19.05 2.26
C THR A 12 14.68 17.67 2.89
N LEU A 13 15.89 17.25 3.21
CA LEU A 13 16.14 16.01 3.92
C LEU A 13 16.56 16.29 5.36
N SER A 14 16.09 15.45 6.27
CA SER A 14 16.71 15.23 7.57
C SER A 14 16.85 13.74 7.77
N TYR A 15 17.69 13.32 8.71
CA TYR A 15 17.81 11.92 9.05
C TYR A 15 17.99 11.74 10.55
N ASP A 16 17.62 10.56 11.01
CA ASP A 16 17.84 10.06 12.35
C ASP A 16 18.42 8.64 12.25
N VAL A 17 19.05 8.17 13.33
CA VAL A 17 19.65 6.83 13.39
C VAL A 17 18.96 6.05 14.49
N LEU A 18 18.21 5.02 14.11
CA LEU A 18 17.60 4.10 15.05
C LEU A 18 18.60 2.98 15.35
N SER A 19 19.00 2.83 16.61
CA SER A 19 19.88 1.75 17.05
C SER A 19 19.07 0.52 17.47
N SER A 20 19.39 -0.63 16.92
CA SER A 20 19.12 -1.94 17.50
C SER A 20 20.45 -2.55 17.95
N GLU A 21 20.45 -3.46 18.92
CA GLU A 21 21.64 -3.98 19.61
C GLU A 21 22.77 -4.49 18.68
N GLN A 22 22.47 -4.79 17.42
CA GLN A 22 23.45 -5.28 16.44
C GLN A 22 23.45 -4.53 15.09
N ASN A 23 22.49 -3.63 14.83
CA ASN A 23 22.35 -2.94 13.54
C ASN A 23 21.81 -1.52 13.72
N TYR A 24 22.24 -0.60 12.85
CA TYR A 24 21.64 0.74 12.76
C TYR A 24 20.71 0.83 11.55
N ILE A 25 19.63 1.58 11.72
CA ILE A 25 18.69 1.90 10.65
C ILE A 25 18.70 3.41 10.44
N TYR A 26 19.02 3.85 9.22
CA TYR A 26 18.84 5.24 8.83
C TYR A 26 17.37 5.52 8.59
N LYS A 27 16.83 6.48 9.33
CA LYS A 27 15.49 7.03 9.16
C LYS A 27 15.60 8.36 8.44
N ILE A 28 15.48 8.34 7.11
CA ILE A 28 15.63 9.52 6.25
C ILE A 28 14.25 10.14 6.01
N ILE A 29 14.05 11.36 6.49
CA ILE A 29 12.82 12.12 6.31
C ILE A 29 12.99 13.02 5.10
N PHE A 30 12.09 12.93 4.12
CA PHE A 30 12.06 13.78 2.95
C PHE A 30 10.80 14.65 2.93
N THR A 31 10.99 15.95 3.10
CA THR A 31 9.90 16.93 3.17
C THR A 31 9.88 17.80 1.90
N PRO A 32 8.76 17.89 1.18
CA PRO A 32 8.65 18.74 0.02
C PRO A 32 8.88 20.23 0.35
N LYS A 33 9.68 20.93 -0.45
CA LYS A 33 9.98 22.36 -0.25
C LYS A 33 8.82 23.30 -0.65
N LYS A 34 7.98 22.89 -1.60
CA LYS A 34 6.81 23.66 -2.06
C LYS A 34 5.68 22.71 -2.42
N ILE A 35 4.48 22.95 -1.90
CA ILE A 35 3.24 22.26 -2.30
C ILE A 35 2.67 23.01 -3.50
N GLY A 36 3.02 22.57 -4.72
CA GLY A 36 2.48 23.13 -5.96
C GLY A 36 1.21 22.41 -6.43
N LYS A 37 0.72 22.72 -7.64
CA LYS A 37 -0.40 22.01 -8.29
C LYS A 37 -0.08 20.56 -8.72
N ARG A 38 1.12 20.07 -8.44
CA ARG A 38 1.62 18.77 -8.86
C ARG A 38 1.52 17.78 -7.71
N PHE A 39 1.43 16.50 -8.06
CA PHE A 39 1.53 15.40 -7.12
C PHE A 39 2.85 15.48 -6.35
N ILE A 40 2.76 15.53 -5.02
CA ILE A 40 3.91 15.66 -4.15
C ILE A 40 3.80 14.62 -3.04
N ILE A 41 4.85 13.81 -2.93
CA ILE A 41 5.02 12.81 -1.89
C ILE A 41 6.06 13.33 -0.90
N GLY A 42 5.70 13.43 0.37
CA GLY A 42 6.65 13.52 1.48
C GLY A 42 6.66 12.21 2.28
N GLY A 43 7.66 11.99 3.12
CA GLY A 43 7.69 10.74 3.88
C GLY A 43 8.98 10.45 4.63
N THR A 44 9.08 9.20 5.07
CA THR A 44 10.22 8.62 5.76
C THR A 44 10.66 7.35 5.03
N LEU A 45 11.95 7.24 4.77
CA LEU A 45 12.62 6.08 4.20
C LEU A 45 13.47 5.43 5.30
N TYR A 46 13.29 4.13 5.52
CA TYR A 46 14.05 3.33 6.48
C TYR A 46 15.03 2.45 5.72
N VAL A 47 16.32 2.58 6.01
CA VAL A 47 17.41 1.91 5.30
C VAL A 47 18.30 1.19 6.30
N ASP A 48 18.65 -0.06 6.01
CA ASP A 48 19.67 -0.78 6.77
C ASP A 48 21.04 -0.10 6.57
N SER A 49 21.72 0.28 7.64
CA SER A 49 22.99 1.00 7.53
C SER A 49 24.16 0.15 7.00
N SER A 50 24.08 -1.18 7.16
CA SER A 50 25.16 -2.11 6.79
C SER A 50 25.07 -2.53 5.33
N THR A 51 23.86 -2.79 4.83
CA THR A 51 23.63 -3.25 3.46
C THR A 51 23.12 -2.15 2.52
N LEU A 52 22.68 -1.02 3.07
CA LEU A 52 21.96 0.03 2.35
C LEU A 52 20.63 -0.42 1.73
N ASP A 53 20.10 -1.57 2.17
CA ASP A 53 18.81 -2.07 1.73
C ASP A 53 17.66 -1.21 2.25
N ILE A 54 16.67 -0.98 1.40
CA ILE A 54 15.44 -0.31 1.79
C ILE A 54 14.59 -1.31 2.55
N ILE A 55 14.26 -0.99 3.80
CA ILE A 55 13.40 -1.81 4.67
C ILE A 55 11.94 -1.39 4.49
N ARG A 56 11.70 -0.08 4.53
CA ARG A 56 10.34 0.47 4.56
C ARG A 56 10.31 1.89 4.02
N ILE A 57 9.20 2.25 3.39
CA ILE A 57 8.86 3.63 3.05
C ILE A 57 7.50 3.96 3.64
N GLU A 58 7.42 5.06 4.40
CA GLU A 58 6.17 5.64 4.87
C GLU A 58 5.99 6.98 4.19
N SER A 59 4.96 7.10 3.36
CA SER A 59 4.69 8.27 2.55
C SER A 59 3.37 8.90 2.89
N MET A 60 3.36 10.22 2.94
CA MET A 60 2.16 11.04 2.91
C MET A 60 2.09 11.74 1.56
N ILE A 61 0.98 11.54 0.88
CA ILE A 61 0.70 12.13 -0.41
C ILE A 61 -0.41 13.14 -0.21
N MET A 62 -0.12 14.38 -0.58
CA MET A 62 -1.11 15.42 -0.73
C MET A 62 -1.29 15.65 -2.22
N MET A 63 -2.46 15.31 -2.74
CA MET A 63 -2.77 15.57 -4.14
C MET A 63 -4.13 16.24 -4.27
N PRO A 64 -4.29 17.14 -5.26
CA PRO A 64 -5.61 17.46 -5.75
C PRO A 64 -6.19 16.24 -6.49
N VAL A 65 -7.22 15.63 -5.92
CA VAL A 65 -7.98 14.56 -6.57
C VAL A 65 -9.05 15.18 -7.46
N VAL A 66 -9.10 14.72 -8.71
CA VAL A 66 -10.22 14.98 -9.63
C VAL A 66 -11.12 13.75 -9.60
N MET A 67 -12.35 13.92 -9.11
CA MET A 67 -13.32 12.83 -9.07
C MET A 67 -14.16 12.82 -10.34
N TRP A 68 -14.29 11.63 -10.92
CA TRP A 68 -15.11 11.37 -12.10
C TRP A 68 -16.27 10.45 -11.70
N HIS A 69 -17.48 10.80 -12.09
CA HIS A 69 -18.65 9.95 -11.93
C HIS A 69 -19.45 9.94 -13.23
N ASN A 70 -19.73 8.74 -13.75
CA ASN A 70 -20.44 8.54 -15.01
C ASN A 70 -19.89 9.37 -16.19
N GLY A 71 -18.56 9.53 -16.26
CA GLY A 71 -17.90 10.30 -17.32
C GLY A 71 -17.95 11.82 -17.15
N LYS A 72 -18.57 12.34 -16.08
CA LYS A 72 -18.55 13.76 -15.73
C LYS A 72 -17.56 14.01 -14.58
N MET A 73 -16.75 15.05 -14.70
CA MET A 73 -15.98 15.55 -13.54
C MET A 73 -16.95 16.14 -12.52
N ILE A 74 -16.95 15.59 -11.31
CA ILE A 74 -17.85 15.99 -10.22
C ILE A 74 -17.14 16.78 -9.12
N GLY A 75 -15.84 17.04 -9.24
CA GLY A 75 -15.12 17.89 -8.29
C GLY A 75 -13.78 18.38 -8.83
N HIS A 76 -13.47 19.65 -8.56
CA HIS A 76 -12.14 20.22 -8.75
C HIS A 76 -11.31 20.04 -7.48
N HIS A 77 -10.05 19.64 -7.66
CA HIS A 77 -8.95 19.74 -6.70
C HIS A 77 -9.31 19.53 -5.22
N ARG A 78 -9.72 18.32 -4.83
CA ARG A 78 -9.89 17.96 -3.41
C ARG A 78 -8.57 17.50 -2.82
N LEU A 79 -8.21 17.98 -1.63
CA LEU A 79 -7.07 17.42 -0.91
C LEU A 79 -7.47 16.04 -0.39
N ALA A 80 -6.80 15.00 -0.91
CA ALA A 80 -6.84 13.69 -0.30
C ALA A 80 -5.61 13.52 0.58
N ASP A 81 -5.83 13.07 1.80
CA ASP A 81 -4.76 12.64 2.68
C ASP A 81 -4.57 11.14 2.48
N MET A 82 -3.56 10.80 1.68
CA MET A 82 -3.20 9.42 1.43
C MET A 82 -1.88 9.08 2.13
N LYS A 83 -1.94 8.12 3.04
CA LYS A 83 -0.79 7.50 3.69
C LYS A 83 -0.52 6.16 3.02
N ILE A 84 0.69 5.96 2.55
CA ILE A 84 1.15 4.71 1.95
C ILE A 84 2.34 4.20 2.74
N ALA A 85 2.28 2.96 3.23
CA ALA A 85 3.43 2.26 3.78
C ALA A 85 3.81 1.10 2.88
N LEU A 86 5.01 1.14 2.31
CA LEU A 86 5.59 0.06 1.53
C LEU A 86 6.59 -0.68 2.42
N ASN A 87 6.42 -2.00 2.54
CA ASN A 87 7.41 -2.86 3.19
C ASN A 87 8.18 -3.62 2.13
N TYR A 88 9.48 -3.76 2.34
CA TYR A 88 10.38 -4.42 1.42
C TYR A 88 10.94 -5.68 2.06
N LYS A 89 11.27 -6.65 1.22
CA LYS A 89 12.07 -7.83 1.57
C LYS A 89 13.28 -7.90 0.65
N LEU A 90 14.37 -8.44 1.16
CA LEU A 90 15.55 -8.70 0.35
C LEU A 90 15.31 -9.96 -0.48
N MET A 91 15.47 -9.85 -1.79
CA MET A 91 15.50 -10.99 -2.73
C MET A 91 16.68 -10.81 -3.66
N GLU A 92 17.59 -11.79 -3.70
CA GLU A 92 18.74 -11.78 -4.62
C GLU A 92 19.56 -10.47 -4.53
N HIS A 93 19.78 -9.97 -3.31
CA HIS A 93 20.48 -8.71 -3.04
C HIS A 93 19.79 -7.43 -3.53
N VAL A 94 18.50 -7.50 -3.86
CA VAL A 94 17.69 -6.34 -4.23
C VAL A 94 16.50 -6.22 -3.28
N SER A 95 16.20 -4.99 -2.86
CA SER A 95 15.01 -4.67 -2.08
C SER A 95 13.76 -4.74 -2.98
N VAL A 96 12.91 -5.73 -2.77
CA VAL A 96 11.65 -5.94 -3.51
C VAL A 96 10.47 -5.62 -2.61
N VAL A 97 9.49 -4.85 -3.14
CA VAL A 97 8.25 -4.55 -2.39
C VAL A 97 7.57 -5.87 -2.02
N GLU A 98 7.27 -6.06 -0.75
CA GLU A 98 6.53 -7.21 -0.26
C GLU A 98 5.04 -6.87 -0.10
N THR A 99 4.75 -5.75 0.56
CA THR A 99 3.39 -5.30 0.82
C THR A 99 3.26 -3.78 0.69
N VAL A 100 2.06 -3.34 0.36
CA VAL A 100 1.68 -1.92 0.34
C VAL A 100 0.42 -1.76 1.17
N ASN A 101 0.51 -0.99 2.25
CA ASN A 101 -0.64 -0.57 3.03
C ASN A 101 -1.05 0.83 2.61
N VAL A 102 -2.27 0.99 2.14
CA VAL A 102 -2.85 2.26 1.71
C VAL A 102 -3.94 2.64 2.68
N HIS A 103 -3.85 3.85 3.20
CA HIS A 103 -4.89 4.50 3.95
C HIS A 103 -5.18 5.84 3.27
N CYS A 104 -6.41 6.05 2.84
CA CYS A 104 -6.82 7.26 2.15
C CYS A 104 -8.09 7.80 2.78
N GLU A 105 -8.06 9.08 3.14
CA GLU A 105 -9.22 9.82 3.58
C GLU A 105 -9.46 10.96 2.60
N ILE A 106 -10.68 11.01 2.07
CA ILE A 106 -11.12 12.02 1.12
C ILE A 106 -12.29 12.74 1.74
N LYS A 107 -12.09 14.01 2.06
CA LYS A 107 -13.14 14.89 2.54
C LYS A 107 -13.65 15.75 1.38
N THR A 108 -14.97 15.83 1.28
CA THR A 108 -15.66 16.70 0.33
C THR A 108 -16.51 17.70 1.11
N GLU A 109 -17.15 18.65 0.42
CA GLU A 109 -18.09 19.57 1.06
C GLU A 109 -19.31 18.83 1.65
N THR A 110 -19.69 17.70 1.04
CA THR A 110 -20.93 16.98 1.35
C THR A 110 -20.70 15.61 1.98
N ASP A 111 -19.52 15.01 1.78
CA ASP A 111 -19.26 13.60 2.04
C ASP A 111 -17.86 13.38 2.61
N PHE A 112 -17.70 12.25 3.29
CA PHE A 112 -16.41 11.75 3.75
C PHE A 112 -16.23 10.30 3.31
N TYR A 113 -15.15 10.04 2.58
CA TYR A 113 -14.80 8.70 2.12
C TYR A 113 -13.52 8.23 2.81
N LYS A 114 -13.54 6.99 3.27
CA LYS A 114 -12.38 6.32 3.85
C LYS A 114 -12.11 5.03 3.09
N PHE A 115 -10.86 4.87 2.66
CA PHE A 115 -10.39 3.69 1.97
C PHE A 115 -9.17 3.12 2.70
N ASN A 116 -9.21 1.84 3.00
CA ASN A 116 -8.07 1.09 3.53
C ASN A 116 -7.82 -0.09 2.61
N SER A 117 -6.57 -0.32 2.23
CA SER A 117 -6.18 -1.44 1.40
C SER A 117 -4.83 -1.98 1.80
N ILE A 118 -4.69 -3.28 1.60
CA ILE A 118 -3.46 -4.02 1.77
C ILE A 118 -3.24 -4.73 0.43
N LEU A 119 -2.11 -4.45 -0.21
CA LEU A 119 -1.69 -5.09 -1.44
C LEU A 119 -0.47 -5.95 -1.17
N TYR A 120 -0.44 -7.12 -1.79
CA TYR A 120 0.69 -8.06 -1.72
C TYR A 120 1.39 -8.11 -3.07
N ASN A 121 2.71 -8.16 -3.05
CA ASN A 121 3.46 -8.46 -4.26
C ASN A 121 3.34 -9.96 -4.57
N MET A 122 2.70 -10.26 -5.69
CA MET A 122 2.47 -11.63 -6.18
C MET A 122 3.58 -12.13 -7.12
N GLY A 123 4.65 -11.34 -7.31
CA GLY A 123 5.76 -11.64 -8.22
C GLY A 123 5.42 -11.43 -9.71
N ASP A 124 6.30 -11.93 -10.57
CA ASP A 124 6.17 -11.82 -12.03
C ASP A 124 5.10 -12.77 -12.57
N LYS A 125 3.85 -12.32 -12.52
CA LYS A 125 2.80 -12.73 -13.47
C LYS A 125 2.31 -11.50 -14.23
N ILE A 126 3.20 -10.91 -15.02
CA ILE A 126 2.80 -9.96 -16.07
C ILE A 126 2.25 -10.79 -17.24
N GLU A 127 1.07 -11.37 -17.06
CA GLU A 127 0.27 -11.69 -18.23
C GLU A 127 -0.10 -10.35 -18.88
N ASN A 128 0.13 -10.21 -20.18
CA ASN A 128 -0.29 -9.08 -21.02
C ASN A 128 -1.84 -8.95 -21.04
N LYS A 129 -2.46 -8.77 -19.88
CA LYS A 129 -3.87 -8.52 -19.73
C LYS A 129 -4.07 -7.04 -19.94
N LYS A 130 -4.67 -6.67 -21.08
CA LYS A 130 -5.22 -5.33 -21.31
C LYS A 130 -5.92 -4.90 -20.01
N SER A 131 -5.54 -3.74 -19.48
CA SER A 131 -6.13 -3.16 -18.27
C SER A 131 -7.64 -3.31 -18.32
N LYS A 132 -8.20 -4.18 -17.49
CA LYS A 132 -9.66 -4.34 -17.42
C LYS A 132 -10.21 -2.98 -17.03
N SER A 133 -11.15 -2.47 -17.83
CA SER A 133 -11.84 -1.22 -17.52
C SER A 133 -12.40 -1.30 -16.09
N PRO A 134 -12.33 -0.22 -15.29
CA PRO A 134 -12.97 -0.15 -13.96
C PRO A 134 -14.50 -0.38 -14.01
N LYS A 135 -15.11 -0.50 -15.21
CA LYS A 135 -16.49 -0.93 -15.41
C LYS A 135 -16.74 -2.42 -15.17
N SER A 136 -15.72 -3.25 -14.95
CA SER A 136 -15.96 -4.64 -14.54
C SER A 136 -16.54 -4.65 -13.13
N ASN A 137 -17.68 -5.33 -12.93
CA ASN A 137 -18.23 -5.55 -11.60
C ASN A 137 -17.19 -6.34 -10.77
N MET A 138 -16.44 -5.62 -9.93
CA MET A 138 -15.35 -6.20 -9.14
C MET A 138 -15.86 -7.28 -8.18
N LEU A 139 -17.11 -7.18 -7.70
CA LEU A 139 -17.72 -8.22 -6.88
C LEU A 139 -17.78 -9.55 -7.64
N LYS A 140 -18.24 -9.54 -8.89
CA LYS A 140 -18.25 -10.74 -9.76
C LYS A 140 -16.86 -11.28 -10.08
N VAL A 141 -15.82 -10.46 -9.99
CA VAL A 141 -14.43 -10.90 -10.15
C VAL A 141 -13.94 -11.55 -8.85
N VAL A 142 -14.25 -10.97 -7.69
CA VAL A 142 -13.91 -11.52 -6.37
C VAL A 142 -14.66 -12.82 -6.09
N GLU A 143 -15.94 -12.93 -6.48
CA GLU A 143 -16.73 -14.18 -6.39
C GLU A 143 -16.10 -15.35 -7.15
N LYS A 144 -15.36 -15.06 -8.23
CA LYS A 144 -14.66 -16.07 -9.03
C LYS A 144 -13.26 -16.39 -8.50
N MET A 145 -12.77 -15.64 -7.52
CA MET A 145 -11.49 -15.91 -6.89
C MET A 145 -11.72 -16.92 -5.76
N ASN A 146 -11.09 -18.08 -5.89
CA ASN A 146 -11.11 -19.08 -4.84
C ASN A 146 -10.23 -18.64 -3.66
N TYR A 147 -10.65 -19.00 -2.46
CA TYR A 147 -9.84 -18.85 -1.26
C TYR A 147 -8.57 -19.72 -1.38
N ASP A 148 -7.41 -19.13 -1.08
CA ASP A 148 -6.11 -19.80 -1.06
C ASP A 148 -5.56 -19.82 0.39
N PRO A 149 -5.74 -20.94 1.13
CA PRO A 149 -5.28 -21.06 2.50
C PRO A 149 -3.75 -20.91 2.63
N ALA A 150 -2.99 -21.43 1.67
CA ALA A 150 -1.52 -21.38 1.70
C ALA A 150 -1.04 -19.93 1.59
N PHE A 151 -1.62 -19.18 0.66
CA PHE A 151 -1.36 -17.74 0.53
C PHE A 151 -1.60 -17.00 1.86
N TRP A 152 -2.76 -17.18 2.47
CA TRP A 152 -3.11 -16.46 3.70
C TRP A 152 -2.32 -16.91 4.92
N LYS A 153 -1.83 -18.15 4.95
CA LYS A 153 -0.96 -18.64 6.02
C LYS A 153 0.43 -18.02 5.92
N ASP A 154 0.97 -17.94 4.71
CA ASP A 154 2.35 -17.47 4.47
C ASP A 154 2.46 -15.93 4.42
N LYS A 155 1.38 -15.24 4.04
CA LYS A 155 1.35 -13.78 3.87
C LYS A 155 0.55 -13.02 4.93
N ALA A 156 0.26 -13.64 6.07
CA ALA A 156 -0.44 -12.95 7.16
C ALA A 156 0.36 -11.75 7.69
N ILE A 157 -0.12 -10.53 7.45
CA ILE A 157 0.53 -9.29 7.95
C ILE A 157 0.35 -9.12 9.45
N ILE A 158 -0.78 -9.57 10.00
CA ILE A 158 -1.08 -9.48 11.43
C ILE A 158 -0.73 -10.82 12.06
N LYS A 159 0.11 -10.79 13.11
CA LYS A 159 0.38 -11.96 13.95
C LYS A 159 -0.92 -12.45 14.56
N ARG A 160 -1.34 -13.65 14.17
CA ARG A 160 -2.56 -14.29 14.66
C ARG A 160 -2.35 -14.77 16.08
N THR A 161 -3.30 -14.45 16.95
CA THR A 161 -3.40 -15.08 18.27
C THR A 161 -3.71 -16.58 18.12
N PRO A 162 -3.43 -17.40 19.13
CA PRO A 162 -3.80 -18.82 19.11
C PRO A 162 -5.30 -19.03 18.85
N LEU A 163 -6.16 -18.16 19.39
CA LEU A 163 -7.60 -18.22 19.19
C LEU A 163 -7.99 -17.96 17.72
N GLU A 164 -7.44 -16.92 17.11
CA GLU A 164 -7.67 -16.60 15.69
C GLU A 164 -7.18 -17.73 14.78
N LYS A 165 -6.03 -18.34 15.12
CA LYS A 165 -5.50 -19.49 14.37
C LYS A 165 -6.47 -20.67 14.42
N SER A 166 -6.95 -21.04 15.60
CA SER A 166 -7.94 -22.12 15.77
C SER A 166 -9.26 -21.83 15.03
N ALA A 167 -9.71 -20.57 15.03
CA ALA A 167 -10.90 -20.15 14.29
C ALA A 167 -10.70 -20.30 12.77
N ILE A 168 -9.56 -19.87 12.25
CA ILE A 168 -9.21 -20.00 10.82
C ILE A 168 -9.14 -21.48 10.43
N GLU A 169 -8.44 -22.31 11.20
CA GLU A 169 -8.33 -23.75 10.95
C GLU A 169 -9.71 -24.43 10.93
N MET A 170 -10.62 -24.03 11.83
CA MET A 170 -11.99 -24.52 11.84
C MET A 170 -12.77 -24.13 10.58
N PHE A 171 -12.61 -22.89 10.10
CA PHE A 171 -13.28 -22.40 8.90
C PHE A 171 -12.71 -23.02 7.62
N GLU A 172 -11.40 -23.20 7.55
CA GLU A 172 -10.71 -23.92 6.46
C GLU A 172 -11.18 -25.38 6.39
N LYS A 173 -11.23 -26.08 7.53
CA LYS A 173 -11.69 -27.48 7.61
C LYS A 173 -13.15 -27.63 7.15
N LYS A 174 -13.98 -26.61 7.38
CA LYS A 174 -15.38 -26.57 6.94
C LYS A 174 -15.56 -25.97 5.55
N ASN A 175 -14.48 -25.59 4.87
CA ASN A 175 -14.50 -24.92 3.57
C ASN A 175 -15.47 -23.71 3.51
N LEU A 176 -15.47 -22.88 4.56
CA LEU A 176 -16.40 -21.75 4.71
C LEU A 176 -15.87 -20.44 4.10
N PHE A 177 -14.59 -20.37 3.74
CA PHE A 177 -14.02 -19.20 3.09
C PHE A 177 -14.34 -19.19 1.59
N GLY A 178 -14.70 -18.01 1.06
CA GLY A 178 -14.99 -17.85 -0.37
C GLY A 178 -16.34 -18.41 -0.83
N THR A 179 -17.17 -18.93 0.08
CA THR A 179 -18.50 -19.46 -0.24
C THR A 179 -19.61 -18.41 -0.21
N TYR A 180 -19.26 -17.13 -0.35
CA TYR A 180 -20.25 -16.05 -0.41
C TYR A 180 -21.02 -16.15 -1.73
N SER A 181 -22.33 -16.44 -1.66
CA SER A 181 -23.27 -16.13 -2.74
C SER A 181 -23.98 -14.82 -2.38
N LEU A 182 -23.98 -13.87 -3.30
CA LEU A 182 -24.75 -12.63 -3.20
C LEU A 182 -26.18 -12.78 -3.76
N ASP A 183 -26.67 -14.00 -3.96
CA ASP A 183 -28.05 -14.23 -4.42
C ASP A 183 -29.07 -13.99 -3.28
N LYS A 184 -29.46 -12.72 -3.12
CA LYS A 184 -30.77 -12.28 -2.61
C LYS A 184 -31.24 -11.02 -3.30
#